data_AF-A0A1G2WJZ6-F1
#
_entry.id   AF-A0A1G2WJZ6-F1
#
_cell.length_a   1.000
_cell.length_b   1.000
_cell.length_c   1.000
_cell.angle_alpha   90.00
_cell.angle_beta   90.00
_cell.angle_gamma   90.00
#
_symmetry.space_group_name_H-M   'P 1'
#
loop_
_entity.id
_entity.type
_entity.pdbx_description
1 polymer ?
#
loop_
_entity_poly.entity_id
_entity_poly.type
_entity_poly.pdbx_seq_one_letter_code
_entity_poly.pdbx_strand_id
1 'polypeptide(L)'
;MHHGYLSIIKMIETDLEFEKDAVRIYTEFAEKTHDPQLKELFTEFATSETGHVNGLRRILQFIKDGEHEVKFYCPVCGWEVSFGNKPEIGDRARCRMCGVIFELIEIGGDYDIRRL
;
A
#
# COMPACT_ATOMS: atom_id res chain seq x y z
N MET A 1 16.19 3.53 -6.52
CA MET A 1 15.03 3.90 -5.67
C MET A 1 13.81 3.77 -6.56
N HIS A 2 12.75 3.12 -6.10
CA HIS A 2 11.49 3.11 -6.85
C HIS A 2 10.83 4.48 -6.63
N HIS A 3 10.67 5.22 -7.71
CA HIS A 3 10.14 6.58 -7.72
C HIS A 3 8.60 6.52 -7.71
N GLY A 4 7.96 7.46 -7.02
CA GLY A 4 6.50 7.66 -7.05
C GLY A 4 5.63 7.00 -5.98
N TYR A 5 6.17 6.21 -5.04
CA TYR A 5 5.40 5.57 -3.96
C TYR A 5 6.11 5.60 -2.60
N LEU A 6 7.01 6.57 -2.38
CA LEU A 6 7.85 6.60 -1.18
C LEU A 6 7.06 6.59 0.13
N SER A 7 6.01 7.42 0.25
CA SER A 7 5.23 7.49 1.50
C SER A 7 4.41 6.22 1.71
N ILE A 8 3.81 5.68 0.65
CA ILE A 8 3.02 4.44 0.69
C ILE A 8 3.91 3.26 1.07
N ILE A 9 5.10 3.14 0.47
CA ILE A 9 6.08 2.10 0.83
C ILE A 9 6.45 2.21 2.30
N LYS A 10 6.75 3.43 2.79
CA LYS A 10 7.14 3.64 4.19
C LYS A 10 6.00 3.31 5.17
N MET A 11 4.76 3.62 4.80
CA MET A 11 3.58 3.25 5.58
C MET A 11 3.45 1.73 5.68
N ILE A 12 3.51 1.03 4.54
CA ILE A 12 3.43 -0.44 4.51
C ILE A 12 4.57 -1.09 5.28
N GLU A 13 5.79 -0.58 5.17
CA GLU A 13 6.95 -1.07 5.94
C GLU A 13 6.76 -0.86 7.44
N THR A 14 6.18 0.27 7.86
CA THR A 14 5.86 0.55 9.26
C THR A 14 4.78 -0.40 9.78
N ASP A 15 3.68 -0.56 9.04
CA ASP A 15 2.59 -1.48 9.40
C ASP A 15 3.10 -2.93 9.47
N LEU A 16 3.98 -3.34 8.57
CA LEU A 16 4.58 -4.67 8.58
C LEU A 16 5.37 -4.95 9.86
N GLU A 17 6.08 -3.96 10.42
CA GLU A 17 6.76 -4.13 11.71
C GLU A 17 5.77 -4.21 12.87
N PHE A 18 4.70 -3.41 12.85
CA PHE A 18 3.62 -3.52 13.85
C PHE A 18 2.98 -4.90 13.86
N GLU A 19 2.66 -5.46 12.70
CA GLU A 19 2.05 -6.79 12.60
C GLU A 19 2.99 -7.89 13.07
N LYS A 20 4.30 -7.80 12.78
CA LYS A 20 5.30 -8.76 13.30
C LYS A 20 5.39 -8.70 14.82
N ASP A 21 5.35 -7.51 15.39
CA ASP A 21 5.33 -7.33 16.84
C ASP A 21 4.04 -7.89 17.45
N ALA A 22 2.89 -7.70 16.82
CA ALA A 22 1.62 -8.26 17.26
C ALA A 22 1.64 -9.80 17.23
N VAL A 23 2.16 -10.44 16.18
CA VAL A 23 2.38 -11.90 16.12
C VAL A 23 3.21 -12.37 17.31
N ARG A 24 4.33 -11.71 17.59
CA ARG A 24 5.22 -12.04 18.70
C ARG A 24 4.51 -11.91 20.05
N ILE A 25 3.84 -10.78 20.29
CA ILE A 25 3.15 -10.48 21.54
C ILE A 25 2.03 -11.47 21.82
N TYR A 26 1.16 -11.73 20.84
CA TYR A 26 0.05 -12.67 21.03
C TYR A 26 0.54 -14.12 21.19
N THR A 27 1.62 -14.51 20.50
CA THR A 27 2.25 -15.80 20.73
C THR A 27 2.75 -15.93 22.18
N GLU A 28 3.46 -14.91 22.69
CA GLU A 28 3.91 -14.89 24.08
C GLU A 28 2.75 -14.94 25.09
N PHE A 29 1.64 -14.27 24.81
CA PHE A 29 0.45 -14.31 25.66
C PHE A 29 -0.21 -15.68 25.67
N ALA A 30 -0.31 -16.35 24.52
CA ALA A 30 -0.82 -17.71 24.41
C ALA A 30 0.05 -18.72 25.18
N GLU A 31 1.37 -18.51 25.22
CA GLU A 31 2.31 -19.36 25.96
C GLU A 31 2.24 -19.15 27.49
N LYS A 32 2.04 -17.90 27.93
CA LYS A 32 2.08 -17.53 29.36
C LYS A 32 0.74 -17.72 30.08
N THR A 33 -0.38 -17.76 29.35
CA THR A 33 -1.71 -17.95 29.96
C THR A 33 -1.98 -19.40 30.34
N HIS A 34 -2.66 -19.59 31.46
CA HIS A 34 -3.14 -20.91 31.92
C HIS A 34 -4.63 -21.13 31.64
N ASP A 35 -5.35 -20.08 31.24
CA ASP A 35 -6.74 -20.17 30.85
C ASP A 35 -6.83 -20.68 29.39
N PRO A 36 -7.53 -21.81 29.14
CA PRO A 36 -7.59 -22.41 27.81
C PRO A 36 -8.33 -21.53 26.78
N GLN A 37 -9.33 -20.75 27.19
CA GLN A 37 -10.06 -19.86 26.28
C GLN A 37 -9.20 -18.67 25.87
N LEU A 38 -8.44 -18.10 26.81
CA LEU A 38 -7.49 -17.04 26.48
C LEU A 38 -6.35 -17.55 25.61
N LYS A 39 -5.88 -18.78 25.83
CA LYS A 39 -4.85 -19.40 25.00
C LYS A 39 -5.31 -19.54 23.55
N GLU A 40 -6.53 -20.03 23.35
CA GLU A 40 -7.14 -20.14 22.03
C GLU A 40 -7.27 -18.76 21.37
N LEU A 41 -7.84 -17.78 22.07
CA LEU A 41 -8.01 -16.42 21.57
C LEU A 41 -6.68 -15.77 21.11
N PHE A 42 -5.64 -15.83 21.94
CA PHE A 42 -4.34 -15.27 21.58
C PHE A 42 -3.68 -16.03 20.41
N THR A 43 -3.91 -17.33 20.29
CA THR A 43 -3.44 -18.11 19.14
C THR A 43 -4.15 -17.69 17.85
N GLU A 44 -5.45 -17.42 17.90
CA GLU A 44 -6.22 -16.90 16.77
C GLU A 44 -5.72 -15.51 16.35
N PHE A 45 -5.46 -14.61 17.32
CA PHE A 45 -4.89 -13.30 17.03
C PHE A 45 -3.53 -13.40 16.36
N ALA A 46 -2.59 -14.18 16.92
CA ALA A 46 -1.28 -14.40 16.30
C ALA A 46 -1.39 -14.95 14.87
N THR A 47 -2.37 -15.82 14.61
CA THR A 47 -2.66 -16.35 13.27
C THR A 47 -3.17 -15.25 12.33
N SER A 48 -4.08 -14.38 12.79
CA SER A 48 -4.61 -13.26 12.00
C SER A 48 -3.51 -12.28 11.62
N GLU A 49 -2.68 -11.85 12.58
CA GLU A 49 -1.61 -10.89 12.31
C GLU A 49 -0.53 -11.50 11.39
N THR A 50 -0.31 -12.81 11.47
CA THR A 50 0.55 -13.52 10.49
C THR A 50 -0.04 -13.42 9.08
N GLY A 51 -1.37 -13.47 8.94
CA GLY A 51 -2.08 -13.17 7.71
C GLY A 51 -1.79 -11.77 7.18
N HIS A 52 -1.87 -10.76 8.05
CA HIS A 52 -1.58 -9.36 7.71
C HIS A 52 -0.12 -9.16 7.27
N VAL A 53 0.85 -9.71 8.00
CA VAL A 53 2.28 -9.72 7.62
C VAL A 53 2.48 -10.24 6.19
N ASN A 54 1.83 -11.35 5.86
CA ASN A 54 1.95 -11.95 4.54
C ASN A 54 1.25 -11.13 3.44
N GLY A 55 0.11 -10.51 3.75
CA GLY A 55 -0.59 -9.58 2.86
C GLY A 55 0.25 -8.34 2.54
N LEU A 56 0.74 -7.66 3.57
CA LEU A 56 1.57 -6.45 3.44
C LEU A 56 2.86 -6.72 2.65
N ARG A 57 3.54 -7.85 2.89
CA ARG A 57 4.71 -8.26 2.10
C ARG A 57 4.38 -8.42 0.61
N ARG A 58 3.23 -9.01 0.28
CA ARG A 58 2.80 -9.17 -1.12
C ARG A 58 2.52 -7.83 -1.79
N ILE A 59 1.85 -6.91 -1.10
CA ILE A 59 1.57 -5.56 -1.62
C ILE A 59 2.90 -4.81 -1.82
N LEU A 60 3.81 -4.86 -0.84
CA LEU A 60 5.11 -4.21 -0.94
C LEU A 60 5.92 -4.73 -2.12
N GLN A 61 5.92 -6.04 -2.35
CA GLN A 61 6.59 -6.66 -3.49
C GLN A 61 5.96 -6.21 -4.81
N PHE A 62 4.63 -6.23 -4.90
CA PHE A 62 3.89 -5.77 -6.08
C PHE A 62 4.18 -4.31 -6.45
N ILE A 63 4.35 -3.44 -5.44
CA ILE A 63 4.77 -2.05 -5.67
C ILE A 63 6.24 -2.00 -6.15
N LYS A 64 7.14 -2.75 -5.51
CA LYS A 64 8.56 -2.77 -5.87
C LYS A 64 8.83 -3.37 -7.27
N ASP A 65 8.02 -4.34 -7.71
CA ASP A 65 8.15 -4.94 -9.04
C ASP A 65 7.80 -3.94 -10.17
N GLY A 66 6.99 -2.91 -9.87
CA GLY A 66 6.66 -1.85 -10.82
C GLY A 66 5.88 -2.32 -12.05
N GLU A 67 5.13 -3.42 -11.92
CA GLU A 67 4.30 -3.98 -13.00
C GLU A 67 2.84 -3.50 -12.94
N HIS A 68 2.52 -2.59 -12.02
CA HIS A 68 1.18 -2.11 -11.77
C HIS A 68 0.87 -0.81 -12.52
N GLU A 69 -0.39 -0.66 -12.95
CA GLU A 69 -0.85 0.53 -13.65
C GLU A 69 -0.99 1.71 -12.68
N VAL A 70 -0.38 2.85 -13.03
CA VAL A 70 -0.49 4.10 -12.27
C VAL A 70 -1.76 4.83 -12.72
N LYS A 71 -2.71 4.98 -11.78
CA LYS A 71 -4.00 5.64 -12.01
C LYS A 71 -4.28 6.68 -10.95
N PHE A 72 -4.98 7.73 -11.37
CA PHE A 72 -5.54 8.76 -10.50
C PHE A 72 -7.01 8.95 -10.78
N TYR A 73 -7.77 9.34 -9.76
CA TYR A 73 -9.09 9.90 -9.99
C TYR A 73 -8.97 11.35 -10.44
N CYS A 74 -9.64 11.69 -11.53
CA CYS A 74 -9.65 13.04 -12.08
C CYS A 74 -10.19 14.03 -11.04
N PRO A 75 -9.42 15.07 -10.64
CA PRO A 75 -9.86 16.05 -9.66
C PRO A 75 -11.06 16.91 -10.10
N VAL A 76 -11.40 16.89 -11.39
CA VAL A 76 -12.49 17.69 -11.97
C VAL A 76 -13.81 16.92 -12.02
N CYS A 77 -13.78 15.63 -12.30
CA CYS A 77 -15.01 14.84 -12.54
C CYS A 77 -15.03 13.46 -11.88
N GLY A 78 -13.97 13.07 -11.16
CA GLY A 78 -13.86 11.78 -10.47
C GLY A 78 -13.53 10.57 -11.36
N TRP A 79 -13.49 10.72 -12.69
CA TRP A 79 -13.20 9.60 -13.59
C TRP A 79 -11.73 9.17 -13.54
N GLU A 80 -11.45 7.89 -13.77
CA GLU A 80 -10.07 7.37 -13.79
C GLU A 80 -9.22 7.96 -14.93
N VAL A 81 -7.99 8.33 -14.59
CA VAL A 81 -6.95 8.80 -15.49
C VAL A 81 -5.77 7.85 -15.33
N SER A 82 -5.46 7.10 -16.39
CA SER A 82 -4.37 6.14 -16.41
C SER A 82 -3.12 6.71 -17.09
N PHE A 83 -1.97 6.44 -16.49
CA PHE A 83 -0.64 6.70 -17.02
C PHE A 83 0.09 5.40 -17.45
N GLY A 84 -0.56 4.23 -17.36
CA GLY A 84 0.06 2.94 -17.71
C GLY A 84 0.97 2.38 -16.62
N ASN A 85 1.71 1.31 -16.91
CA ASN A 85 2.42 0.51 -15.89
C ASN A 85 3.79 1.06 -15.51
N LYS A 86 4.43 1.83 -16.41
CA LYS A 86 5.77 2.38 -16.21
C LYS A 86 5.82 3.80 -16.74
N PRO A 87 5.04 4.72 -16.16
CA PRO A 87 5.07 6.09 -16.61
C PRO A 87 6.37 6.78 -16.19
N GLU A 88 6.71 7.82 -16.92
CA GLU A 88 7.80 8.74 -16.61
C GLU A 88 7.24 10.08 -16.13
N ILE A 89 7.98 10.78 -15.27
CA ILE A 89 7.60 12.13 -14.85
C ILE A 89 7.56 13.05 -16.08
N GLY A 90 6.47 13.79 -16.23
CA GLY A 90 6.17 14.59 -17.42
C GLY A 90 5.22 13.90 -18.41
N ASP A 91 4.93 12.60 -18.25
CA ASP A 91 3.91 11.91 -19.04
C ASP A 91 2.55 12.60 -18.88
N ARG A 92 1.76 12.57 -19.95
CA ARG A 92 0.47 13.24 -19.99
C ARG A 92 -0.65 12.27 -20.27
N ALA A 93 -1.73 12.40 -19.52
CA ALA A 93 -2.95 11.63 -19.70
C ALA A 93 -4.15 12.56 -19.81
N ARG A 94 -5.02 12.27 -20.78
CA ARG A 94 -6.30 12.97 -20.95
C ARG A 94 -7.40 12.19 -20.23
N CYS A 95 -8.15 12.86 -19.37
CA CYS A 95 -9.36 12.29 -18.79
C CYS A 95 -10.39 12.00 -19.91
N ARG A 96 -10.82 10.74 -20.03
CA ARG A 96 -11.76 10.32 -21.08
C ARG A 96 -13.18 10.88 -20.88
N MET A 97 -13.52 11.32 -19.67
CA MET A 97 -14.84 11.87 -19.36
C MET A 97 -14.92 13.38 -19.64
N CYS A 98 -14.05 14.19 -19.02
CA CYS A 98 -14.11 15.66 -19.12
C CYS A 98 -13.11 16.27 -20.12
N GLY A 99 -12.20 15.48 -20.68
CA GLY A 99 -11.21 15.96 -21.66
C GLY A 99 -10.03 16.74 -21.09
N VAL A 100 -10.02 17.03 -19.78
CA VAL A 100 -8.91 17.71 -19.10
C VAL A 100 -7.64 16.87 -19.19
N ILE A 101 -6.50 17.53 -19.43
CA ILE A 101 -5.19 16.90 -19.52
C ILE A 101 -4.46 17.09 -18.19
N PHE A 102 -3.83 16.02 -17.74
CA PHE A 102 -2.99 16.00 -16.55
C PHE A 102 -1.58 15.56 -16.92
N GLU A 103 -0.60 16.14 -16.25
CA GLU A 103 0.81 15.76 -16.30
C GLU A 103 1.17 15.04 -15.01
N LEU A 104 1.88 13.92 -15.13
CA LEU A 104 2.43 13.19 -13.99
C LEU A 104 3.62 13.97 -13.41
N ILE A 105 3.57 14.25 -12.13
CA ILE A 105 4.63 14.94 -11.38
C ILE A 105 5.04 14.10 -10.17
N GLU A 106 6.21 14.41 -9.60
CA GLU A 106 6.66 13.81 -8.33
C GLU A 106 6.74 14.90 -7.27
N ILE A 107 6.11 14.65 -6.12
CA ILE A 107 6.19 15.52 -4.94
C ILE A 107 6.69 14.68 -3.78
N GLY A 108 7.88 15.00 -3.26
CA GLY A 108 8.42 14.31 -2.09
C GLY A 108 8.69 12.81 -2.28
N GLY A 109 8.82 12.33 -3.53
CA GLY A 109 9.01 10.91 -3.86
C GLY A 109 7.72 10.14 -4.13
N ASP A 110 6.57 10.81 -4.15
CA ASP A 110 5.27 10.25 -4.50
C ASP A 110 4.73 10.83 -5.80
N TYR A 111 4.05 9.99 -6.60
CA TYR A 111 3.39 10.44 -7.82
C TYR A 111 2.16 11.29 -7.49
N ASP A 112 2.00 12.37 -8.23
CA ASP A 112 0.83 13.23 -8.21
C ASP A 112 0.52 13.74 -9.62
N ILE A 113 -0.61 14.42 -9.81
CA ILE A 113 -1.05 14.92 -11.11
C ILE A 113 -1.27 16.43 -11.08
N ARG A 114 -0.67 17.12 -12.06
CA ARG A 114 -0.89 18.54 -12.30
C ARG A 114 -1.81 18.74 -13.50
N ARG A 115 -2.89 19.49 -13.30
CA ARG A 115 -3.76 19.93 -14.41
C ARG A 115 -2.99 20.88 -15.34
N LEU A 116 -3.11 20.65 -16.65
CA LEU A 116 -2.69 21.57 -17.71
C LEU A 116 -3.86 22.40 -18.25
#